data_AF-A0A2T1DR74-F1
#
_entry.id   AF-A0A2T1DR74-F1
#
_cell.length_a   1.000
_cell.length_b   1.000
_cell.length_c   1.000
_cell.angle_alpha   90.00
_cell.angle_beta   90.00
_cell.angle_gamma   90.00
#
_symmetry.space_group_name_H-M   'P 1'
#
loop_
_entity.id
_entity.type
_entity.pdbx_description
1 polymer ?
#
loop_
_entity_poly.entity_id
_entity_poly.type
_entity_poly.pdbx_seq_one_letter_code
_entity_poly.pdbx_strand_id
1 'polypeptide(L)'
;MNLWIVTTGSSDVQLIDNEDLDWDGWRHSIKKFIYRLPFKPTRAIDEDGEPYRLPARVLSIAYNQSPVQVKPYLTFPLLKNFSDKLKEKNINIDQIIVLVSNQEDIFPVEVREDKRCPYWQDTDQLYPILQSYLHKQFPHLDPDKDIKPLVLKPEPSGKGLDDWDSVLDLVRKSLKSLTFETEPQTVFVSHQAGTPAISSAVQFCSLAKFGDRVKFLVSNEQDATLTDTVESSAYLKGIKREQSKKLLENHDYAGVNNLIGEYLQGDAKMLLNAALQWNIAKFSDFLNKLRQYPKFVLEVEERMREENWWWTAYEAAYLAWIRLKQGNTVEALFHSFRAAEGLISNWAKWYYSDDIKETKSGAPIAKYRLNSHLPTYLTEKLSEIKNQELLLHSEELFKLLKETRPEITNNEDVKVIWNGAKNIRNQQFHRLLGLDKREVFRAWGTKENDSAWKIRLKTCLNTITDQTFESLEEASLMAQVHDKLKNAIANL
;
A
#
# COMPACT_ATOMS: atom_id res chain seq x y z
N MET A 1 6.45 -15.48 16.63
CA MET A 1 6.45 -16.80 15.97
C MET A 1 7.06 -16.68 14.58
N ASN A 2 8.02 -17.52 14.22
CA ASN A 2 8.57 -17.69 12.88
C ASN A 2 7.98 -18.95 12.25
N LEU A 3 7.31 -18.76 11.11
CA LEU A 3 6.68 -19.82 10.35
C LEU A 3 7.57 -20.20 9.16
N TRP A 4 7.71 -21.49 8.86
CA TRP A 4 8.30 -21.96 7.62
C TRP A 4 7.26 -22.73 6.79
N ILE A 5 6.96 -22.24 5.60
CA ILE A 5 6.13 -22.93 4.61
C ILE A 5 7.06 -23.52 3.55
N VAL A 6 6.97 -24.83 3.36
CA VAL A 6 7.83 -25.55 2.41
C VAL A 6 6.99 -26.33 1.41
N THR A 7 7.17 -26.03 0.13
CA THR A 7 6.65 -26.85 -0.96
C THR A 7 7.49 -28.10 -1.12
N THR A 8 6.87 -29.18 -1.60
CA THR A 8 7.56 -30.45 -1.86
C THR A 8 7.25 -30.95 -3.27
N GLY A 9 8.22 -31.62 -3.86
CA GLY A 9 8.17 -32.29 -5.14
C GLY A 9 8.90 -33.63 -5.08
N SER A 10 8.88 -34.36 -6.19
CA SER A 10 9.47 -35.71 -6.25
C SER A 10 11.00 -35.73 -6.17
N SER A 11 11.67 -34.59 -6.33
CA SER A 11 13.12 -34.47 -6.17
C SER A 11 13.57 -34.06 -4.76
N ASP A 12 12.67 -33.75 -3.82
CA ASP A 12 13.10 -33.32 -2.47
C ASP A 12 13.54 -34.48 -1.57
N VAL A 13 13.12 -35.70 -1.91
CA VAL A 13 13.55 -36.93 -1.24
C VAL A 13 14.17 -37.83 -2.31
N GLN A 14 15.47 -38.03 -2.21
CA GLN A 14 16.27 -38.78 -3.18
C GLN A 14 17.01 -39.92 -2.48
N LEU A 15 17.57 -40.82 -3.27
CA LEU A 15 18.44 -41.88 -2.79
C LEU A 15 19.89 -41.52 -3.08
N ILE A 16 20.78 -41.64 -2.11
CA ILE A 16 22.22 -41.47 -2.31
C ILE A 16 22.73 -42.49 -3.33
N ASP A 17 23.73 -42.08 -4.12
CA ASP A 17 24.44 -42.99 -5.00
C ASP A 17 25.33 -43.91 -4.18
N ASN A 18 24.96 -45.19 -4.09
CA ASN A 18 25.67 -46.18 -3.28
C ASN A 18 25.55 -47.57 -3.90
N GLU A 19 26.67 -48.29 -4.02
CA GLU A 19 26.74 -49.64 -4.57
C GLU A 19 25.92 -50.67 -3.77
N ASP A 20 25.70 -50.43 -2.47
CA ASP A 20 24.91 -51.28 -1.58
C ASP A 20 23.39 -51.05 -1.67
N LEU A 21 22.93 -50.22 -2.62
CA LEU A 21 21.51 -49.90 -2.78
C LEU A 21 20.75 -51.09 -3.40
N ASP A 22 20.01 -51.82 -2.57
CA ASP A 22 19.20 -52.97 -2.98
C ASP A 22 17.81 -52.57 -3.53
N TRP A 23 17.80 -51.80 -4.62
CA TRP A 23 16.53 -51.41 -5.25
C TRP A 23 15.73 -52.63 -5.72
N ASP A 24 16.38 -53.67 -6.24
CA ASP A 24 15.68 -54.85 -6.74
C ASP A 24 14.97 -55.63 -5.62
N GLY A 25 15.60 -55.75 -4.45
CA GLY A 25 14.98 -56.31 -3.25
C GLY A 25 13.78 -55.49 -2.77
N TRP A 26 13.92 -54.17 -2.67
CA TRP A 26 12.82 -53.27 -2.29
C TRP A 26 11.70 -53.31 -3.34
N ARG A 27 12.04 -53.30 -4.63
CA ARG A 27 11.08 -53.37 -5.72
C ARG A 27 10.30 -54.68 -5.68
N HIS A 28 10.95 -55.80 -5.33
CA HIS A 28 10.28 -57.09 -5.20
C HIS A 28 9.20 -57.05 -4.12
N SER A 29 9.49 -56.46 -2.95
CA SER A 29 8.54 -56.36 -1.84
C SER A 29 7.36 -55.43 -2.16
N ILE A 30 7.59 -54.37 -2.93
CA ILE A 30 6.53 -53.39 -3.25
C ILE A 30 5.78 -53.66 -4.56
N LYS A 31 6.21 -54.63 -5.37
CA LYS A 31 5.74 -54.83 -6.76
C LYS A 31 4.21 -54.88 -6.90
N LYS A 32 3.49 -55.42 -5.92
CA LYS A 32 2.02 -55.50 -5.92
C LYS A 32 1.37 -54.14 -5.68
N PHE A 33 1.96 -53.29 -4.84
CA PHE A 33 1.45 -51.97 -4.48
C PHE A 33 1.67 -50.93 -5.60
N ILE A 34 2.59 -51.20 -6.52
CA ILE A 34 2.91 -50.33 -7.67
C ILE A 34 2.38 -50.87 -9.00
N TYR A 35 1.33 -51.70 -8.99
CA TYR A 35 0.73 -52.34 -10.19
C TYR A 35 1.74 -53.07 -11.08
N ARG A 36 2.80 -53.62 -10.48
CA ARG A 36 3.92 -54.28 -11.16
C ARG A 36 4.66 -53.40 -12.17
N LEU A 37 4.50 -52.08 -12.09
CA LEU A 37 5.12 -51.13 -13.00
C LEU A 37 6.66 -51.18 -12.92
N PRO A 38 7.36 -50.89 -14.03
CA PRO A 38 8.81 -50.99 -14.10
C PRO A 38 9.49 -49.70 -13.62
N PHE A 39 9.16 -49.23 -12.41
CA PHE A 39 9.89 -48.11 -11.80
C PHE A 39 11.33 -48.50 -11.48
N LYS A 40 12.25 -47.57 -11.72
CA LYS A 40 13.68 -47.70 -11.45
C LYS A 40 14.23 -46.35 -10.98
N PRO A 41 15.20 -46.32 -10.05
CA PRO A 41 15.91 -45.10 -9.69
C PRO A 41 16.65 -44.56 -10.93
N THR A 42 16.62 -43.25 -11.11
CA THR A 42 17.27 -42.57 -12.23
C THR A 42 18.01 -41.34 -11.75
N ARG A 43 19.21 -41.08 -12.28
CA ARG A 43 19.94 -39.83 -12.03
C ARG A 43 19.42 -38.72 -12.97
N ALA A 44 19.54 -37.46 -12.53
CA ALA A 44 19.19 -36.32 -13.39
C ALA A 44 20.26 -36.08 -14.47
N ILE A 45 21.53 -36.33 -14.11
CA ILE A 45 22.71 -36.30 -14.97
C ILE A 45 23.47 -37.61 -14.74
N ASP A 46 24.00 -38.20 -15.81
CA ASP A 46 24.72 -39.48 -15.75
C ASP A 46 26.18 -39.26 -15.31
N GLU A 47 26.35 -38.79 -14.06
CA GLU A 47 27.63 -38.52 -13.40
C GLU A 47 27.71 -39.26 -12.07
N ASP A 48 28.91 -39.67 -11.65
CA ASP A 48 29.12 -40.40 -10.39
C ASP A 48 28.91 -39.50 -9.17
N GLY A 49 28.22 -40.02 -8.16
CA GLY A 49 27.85 -39.25 -6.96
C GLY A 49 26.54 -38.48 -7.10
N GLU A 50 25.93 -38.44 -8.28
CA GLU A 50 24.60 -37.86 -8.48
C GLU A 50 23.51 -38.75 -7.83
N PRO A 51 22.68 -38.20 -6.94
CA PRO A 51 21.64 -38.94 -6.26
C PRO A 51 20.56 -39.45 -7.23
N TYR A 52 19.99 -40.61 -6.90
CA TYR A 52 18.91 -41.21 -7.66
C TYR A 52 17.55 -40.63 -7.25
N ARG A 53 16.71 -40.41 -8.25
CA ARG A 53 15.33 -39.97 -8.12
C ARG A 53 14.37 -41.12 -8.38
N LEU A 54 13.27 -41.12 -7.65
CA LEU A 54 12.12 -42.00 -7.83
C LEU A 54 10.83 -41.18 -7.75
N PRO A 55 9.72 -41.62 -8.36
CA PRO A 55 8.43 -41.02 -8.08
C PRO A 55 8.12 -41.06 -6.58
N ALA A 56 7.63 -39.94 -6.05
CA ALA A 56 7.42 -39.72 -4.61
C ALA A 56 6.61 -40.83 -3.93
N ARG A 57 5.48 -41.25 -4.53
CA ARG A 57 4.66 -42.34 -3.98
C ARG A 57 5.41 -43.67 -3.99
N VAL A 58 6.19 -43.96 -5.02
CA VAL A 58 6.95 -45.22 -5.13
C VAL A 58 8.00 -45.31 -4.02
N LEU A 59 8.74 -44.22 -3.79
CA LEU A 59 9.72 -44.14 -2.72
C LEU A 59 9.05 -44.26 -1.34
N SER A 60 7.90 -43.62 -1.13
CA SER A 60 7.15 -43.76 0.12
C SER A 60 6.68 -45.20 0.36
N ILE A 61 6.16 -45.88 -0.68
CA ILE A 61 5.75 -47.29 -0.56
C ILE A 61 6.95 -48.17 -0.19
N ALA A 62 8.12 -47.96 -0.80
CA ALA A 62 9.36 -48.66 -0.43
C ALA A 62 9.73 -48.42 1.03
N TYR A 63 9.73 -47.16 1.45
CA TYR A 63 10.02 -46.76 2.83
C TYR A 63 9.04 -47.38 3.83
N ASN A 64 7.75 -47.38 3.54
CA ASN A 64 6.74 -47.94 4.44
C ASN A 64 6.84 -49.47 4.59
N GLN A 65 7.25 -50.18 3.54
CA GLN A 65 7.46 -51.63 3.60
C GLN A 65 8.78 -52.01 4.29
N SER A 66 9.82 -51.18 4.20
CA SER A 66 11.15 -51.52 4.72
C SER A 66 11.91 -50.28 5.23
N PRO A 67 11.41 -49.59 6.27
CA PRO A 67 11.93 -48.28 6.67
C PRO A 67 13.38 -48.34 7.15
N VAL A 68 13.76 -49.41 7.86
CA VAL A 68 15.13 -49.62 8.34
C VAL A 68 16.13 -49.78 7.19
N GLN A 69 15.71 -50.40 6.09
CA GLN A 69 16.55 -50.63 4.92
C GLN A 69 16.64 -49.38 4.03
N VAL A 70 15.54 -48.65 3.86
CA VAL A 70 15.47 -47.50 2.95
C VAL A 70 16.05 -46.23 3.58
N LYS A 71 15.79 -45.98 4.88
CA LYS A 71 16.15 -44.74 5.57
C LYS A 71 17.62 -44.33 5.47
N PRO A 72 18.62 -45.23 5.60
CA PRO A 72 20.04 -44.87 5.49
C PRO A 72 20.43 -44.26 4.15
N TYR A 73 19.67 -44.54 3.09
CA TYR A 73 19.96 -44.10 1.73
C TYR A 73 19.23 -42.82 1.36
N LEU A 74 18.39 -42.25 2.23
CA LEU A 74 17.63 -41.03 1.91
C LEU A 74 18.50 -39.78 2.04
N THR A 75 18.44 -38.91 1.02
CA THR A 75 19.02 -37.56 1.05
C THR A 75 17.97 -36.51 0.69
N PHE A 76 18.21 -35.28 1.15
CA PHE A 76 17.26 -34.17 1.07
C PHE A 76 17.97 -32.88 0.61
N PRO A 77 18.43 -32.79 -0.65
CA PRO A 77 19.38 -31.74 -1.07
C PRO A 77 18.88 -30.31 -0.78
N LEU A 78 17.69 -29.96 -1.26
CA LEU A 78 17.10 -28.63 -1.04
C LEU A 78 16.75 -28.38 0.43
N LEU A 79 16.06 -29.33 1.08
CA LEU A 79 15.65 -29.17 2.48
C LEU A 79 16.84 -29.07 3.43
N LYS A 80 17.95 -29.75 3.12
CA LYS A 80 19.21 -29.63 3.85
C LYS A 80 19.78 -28.23 3.71
N ASN A 81 19.90 -27.73 2.49
CA ASN A 81 20.40 -26.38 2.26
C ASN A 81 19.56 -25.33 2.99
N PHE A 82 18.23 -25.43 2.89
CA PHE A 82 17.30 -24.55 3.60
C PHE A 82 17.45 -24.63 5.12
N SER A 83 17.47 -25.85 5.68
CA SER A 83 17.59 -26.06 7.12
C SER A 83 18.93 -25.55 7.66
N ASP A 84 20.02 -25.83 6.95
CA ASP A 84 21.36 -25.37 7.31
C ASP A 84 21.43 -23.84 7.29
N LYS A 85 20.83 -23.18 6.29
CA LYS A 85 20.82 -21.71 6.21
C LYS A 85 20.03 -21.05 7.34
N LEU A 86 18.89 -21.63 7.71
CA LEU A 86 18.11 -21.14 8.85
C LEU A 86 18.88 -21.28 10.17
N LYS A 87 19.59 -22.39 10.35
CA LYS A 87 20.47 -22.63 11.52
C LYS A 87 21.67 -21.71 11.56
N GLU A 88 22.35 -21.52 10.42
CA GLU A 88 23.50 -20.61 10.28
C GLU A 88 23.11 -19.18 10.71
N LYS A 89 21.92 -18.72 10.30
CA LYS A 89 21.37 -17.41 10.68
C LYS A 89 20.79 -17.37 12.11
N ASN A 90 20.89 -18.45 12.89
CA ASN A 90 20.29 -18.61 14.22
C ASN A 90 18.78 -18.28 14.25
N ILE A 91 18.07 -18.61 13.18
CA ILE A 91 16.62 -18.39 13.09
C ILE A 91 15.92 -19.53 13.81
N ASN A 92 15.28 -19.23 14.94
CA ASN A 92 14.41 -20.18 15.61
C ASN A 92 13.08 -20.30 14.85
N ILE A 93 12.82 -21.46 14.24
CA ILE A 93 11.52 -21.77 13.63
C ILE A 93 10.60 -22.31 14.70
N ASP A 94 9.38 -21.80 14.78
CA ASP A 94 8.39 -22.21 15.78
C ASP A 94 7.34 -23.16 15.19
N GLN A 95 7.13 -23.11 13.87
CA GLN A 95 6.17 -23.98 13.18
C GLN A 95 6.59 -24.20 11.72
N ILE A 96 6.38 -25.41 11.21
CA ILE A 96 6.63 -25.80 9.82
C ILE A 96 5.34 -26.32 9.18
N ILE A 97 4.97 -25.76 8.04
CA ILE A 97 3.87 -26.23 7.19
C ILE A 97 4.47 -26.87 5.95
N VAL A 98 4.29 -28.18 5.82
CA VAL A 98 4.77 -28.98 4.70
C VAL A 98 3.65 -29.11 3.69
N LEU A 99 3.77 -28.41 2.57
CA LEU A 99 2.78 -28.41 1.52
C LEU A 99 3.05 -29.59 0.58
N VAL A 100 2.08 -30.51 0.53
CA VAL A 100 2.16 -31.80 -0.17
C VAL A 100 1.02 -31.95 -1.17
N SER A 101 1.26 -32.62 -2.29
CA SER A 101 0.24 -32.84 -3.33
C SER A 101 -0.48 -34.18 -3.18
N ASN A 102 -1.77 -34.20 -3.47
CA ASN A 102 -2.55 -35.43 -3.64
C ASN A 102 -3.63 -35.25 -4.71
N GLN A 103 -3.46 -35.89 -5.87
CA GLN A 103 -4.37 -35.87 -7.01
C GLN A 103 -5.11 -37.20 -7.19
N GLU A 104 -5.14 -38.05 -6.15
CA GLU A 104 -5.72 -39.39 -6.22
C GLU A 104 -7.15 -39.40 -6.78
N ASP A 105 -7.97 -38.44 -6.36
CA ASP A 105 -9.39 -38.39 -6.73
C ASP A 105 -9.62 -37.96 -8.20
N ILE A 106 -8.60 -37.43 -8.89
CA ILE A 106 -8.68 -37.03 -10.30
C ILE A 106 -8.35 -38.22 -11.22
N PHE A 107 -7.49 -39.13 -10.76
CA PHE A 107 -7.00 -40.24 -11.57
C PHE A 107 -7.67 -41.55 -11.14
N PRO A 108 -8.59 -42.13 -11.94
CA PRO A 108 -9.15 -43.44 -11.64
C PRO A 108 -8.08 -44.54 -11.78
N VAL A 109 -8.33 -45.72 -11.20
CA VAL A 109 -7.33 -46.79 -11.05
C VAL A 109 -6.71 -47.19 -12.40
N GLU A 110 -7.50 -47.25 -13.46
CA GLU A 110 -7.06 -47.63 -14.80
C GLU A 110 -6.00 -46.66 -15.36
N VAL A 111 -6.08 -45.38 -14.99
CA VAL A 111 -5.10 -44.36 -15.39
C VAL A 111 -3.82 -44.46 -14.54
N ARG A 112 -3.93 -44.89 -13.28
CA ARG A 112 -2.78 -45.09 -12.37
C ARG A 112 -1.89 -46.25 -12.82
N GLU A 113 -2.39 -47.17 -13.64
CA GLU A 113 -1.61 -48.24 -14.26
C GLU A 113 -0.67 -47.75 -15.38
N ASP A 114 -0.62 -46.45 -15.66
CA ASP A 114 0.49 -45.83 -16.39
C ASP A 114 1.53 -45.28 -15.41
N LYS A 115 2.79 -45.71 -15.56
CA LYS A 115 3.93 -45.16 -14.79
C LYS A 115 4.15 -43.66 -14.99
N ARG A 116 3.59 -43.07 -16.05
CA ARG A 116 3.65 -41.63 -16.36
C ARG A 116 2.52 -40.84 -15.70
N CYS A 117 1.56 -41.50 -15.06
CA CYS A 117 0.46 -40.82 -14.38
C CYS A 117 1.01 -39.88 -13.29
N PRO A 118 0.57 -38.60 -13.24
CA PRO A 118 1.01 -37.63 -12.22
C PRO A 118 0.73 -38.08 -10.78
N TYR A 119 -0.25 -38.97 -10.57
CA TYR A 119 -0.49 -39.66 -9.31
C TYR A 119 0.80 -40.17 -8.65
N TRP A 120 1.73 -40.75 -9.42
CA TRP A 120 2.97 -41.31 -8.87
C TRP A 120 3.95 -40.26 -8.34
N GLN A 121 3.79 -39.00 -8.75
CA GLN A 121 4.62 -37.87 -8.35
C GLN A 121 4.08 -37.13 -7.11
N ASP A 122 2.85 -37.44 -6.67
CA ASP A 122 2.25 -36.82 -5.50
C ASP A 122 3.07 -37.09 -4.23
N THR A 123 3.19 -36.06 -3.39
CA THR A 123 4.11 -36.06 -2.25
C THR A 123 3.44 -36.30 -0.90
N ASP A 124 2.12 -36.41 -0.82
CA ASP A 124 1.39 -36.61 0.44
C ASP A 124 1.90 -37.81 1.25
N GLN A 125 2.19 -38.92 0.57
CA GLN A 125 2.71 -40.12 1.22
C GLN A 125 4.17 -39.97 1.70
N LEU A 126 4.93 -38.98 1.23
CA LEU A 126 6.27 -38.70 1.75
C LEU A 126 6.25 -37.99 3.11
N TYR A 127 5.08 -37.49 3.55
CA TYR A 127 4.98 -36.68 4.76
C TYR A 127 5.66 -37.29 6.01
N PRO A 128 5.53 -38.59 6.34
CA PRO A 128 6.21 -39.17 7.50
C PRO A 128 7.74 -39.10 7.41
N ILE A 129 8.30 -39.25 6.21
CA ILE A 129 9.75 -39.14 5.96
C ILE A 129 10.18 -37.68 6.18
N LEU A 130 9.42 -36.74 5.62
CA LEU A 130 9.69 -35.30 5.71
C LEU A 130 9.58 -34.81 7.16
N GLN A 131 8.52 -35.20 7.88
CA GLN A 131 8.31 -34.87 9.29
C GLN A 131 9.46 -35.40 10.16
N SER A 132 9.88 -36.66 9.95
CA SER A 132 11.01 -37.25 10.66
C SER A 132 12.32 -36.50 10.40
N TYR A 133 12.57 -36.12 9.14
CA TYR A 133 13.73 -35.31 8.76
C TYR A 133 13.70 -33.93 9.43
N LEU A 134 12.58 -33.21 9.31
CA LEU A 134 12.43 -31.85 9.83
C LEU A 134 12.54 -31.81 11.36
N HIS A 135 11.94 -32.77 12.08
CA HIS A 135 12.10 -32.87 13.53
C HIS A 135 13.55 -33.16 13.94
N LYS A 136 14.28 -33.98 13.17
CA LYS A 136 15.73 -34.16 13.39
C LYS A 136 16.50 -32.85 13.20
N GLN A 137 16.09 -32.01 12.25
CA GLN A 137 16.72 -30.71 12.02
C GLN A 137 16.35 -29.68 13.10
N PHE A 138 15.12 -29.73 13.62
CA PHE A 138 14.58 -28.80 14.61
C PHE A 138 13.98 -29.58 15.80
N PRO A 139 14.83 -30.14 16.69
CA PRO A 139 14.38 -31.08 17.74
C PRO A 139 13.47 -30.47 18.81
N HIS A 140 13.44 -29.13 18.91
CA HIS A 140 12.57 -28.42 19.85
C HIS A 140 11.11 -28.37 19.41
N LEU A 141 10.83 -28.68 18.14
CA LEU A 141 9.47 -28.72 17.60
C LEU A 141 8.79 -30.05 17.94
N ASP A 142 7.56 -30.00 18.44
CA ASP A 142 6.71 -31.18 18.58
C ASP A 142 6.29 -31.64 17.17
N PRO A 143 6.65 -32.86 16.74
CA PRO A 143 6.38 -33.31 15.37
C PRO A 143 4.90 -33.34 15.04
N ASP A 144 4.00 -33.58 16.01
CA ASP A 144 2.55 -33.70 15.77
C ASP A 144 1.82 -32.36 15.87
N LYS A 145 2.40 -31.39 16.57
CA LYS A 145 1.79 -30.06 16.77
C LYS A 145 2.41 -28.96 15.95
N ASP A 146 3.71 -28.99 15.73
CA ASP A 146 4.45 -27.86 15.16
C ASP A 146 4.89 -28.12 13.71
N ILE A 147 4.94 -29.38 13.29
CA ILE A 147 5.18 -29.77 11.90
C ILE A 147 3.86 -30.32 11.36
N LYS A 148 3.22 -29.60 10.43
CA LYS A 148 1.88 -29.95 9.91
C LYS A 148 1.88 -30.14 8.40
N PRO A 149 1.15 -31.13 7.87
CA PRO A 149 0.92 -31.21 6.44
C PRO A 149 -0.15 -30.21 6.02
N LEU A 150 0.03 -29.61 4.85
CA LEU A 150 -1.02 -28.91 4.12
C LEU A 150 -1.21 -29.59 2.77
N VAL A 151 -2.22 -30.46 2.69
CA VAL A 151 -2.47 -31.27 1.50
C VAL A 151 -3.19 -30.44 0.44
N LEU A 152 -2.57 -30.27 -0.72
CA LEU A 152 -3.18 -29.74 -1.92
C LEU A 152 -3.92 -30.87 -2.63
N LYS A 153 -5.23 -30.92 -2.39
CA LYS A 153 -6.13 -31.90 -2.97
C LYS A 153 -7.11 -31.22 -3.94
N PRO A 154 -6.96 -31.37 -5.26
CA PRO A 154 -7.95 -30.87 -6.20
C PRO A 154 -9.27 -31.65 -6.09
N GLU A 155 -10.36 -31.01 -6.53
CA GLU A 155 -11.67 -31.65 -6.60
C GLU A 155 -11.69 -32.79 -7.64
N PRO A 156 -12.52 -33.83 -7.49
CA PRO A 156 -12.55 -34.99 -8.39
C PRO A 156 -12.82 -34.68 -9.88
N SER A 157 -13.50 -33.57 -10.16
CA SER A 157 -13.74 -33.06 -11.54
C SER A 157 -12.86 -31.87 -11.91
N GLY A 158 -11.91 -31.53 -11.04
CA GLY A 158 -11.01 -30.40 -11.20
C GLY A 158 -9.92 -30.67 -12.24
N LYS A 159 -9.25 -29.59 -12.63
CA LYS A 159 -8.02 -29.70 -13.41
C LYS A 159 -6.88 -30.15 -12.48
N GLY A 160 -5.93 -30.93 -13.02
CA GLY A 160 -4.76 -31.38 -12.27
C GLY A 160 -3.86 -30.22 -11.80
N LEU A 161 -2.81 -30.55 -11.06
CA LEU A 161 -1.89 -29.57 -10.42
C LEU A 161 -0.92 -28.86 -11.39
N ASP A 162 -1.20 -28.90 -12.68
CA ASP A 162 -0.50 -28.16 -13.74
C ASP A 162 -1.34 -26.99 -14.30
N ASP A 163 -2.64 -26.91 -13.99
CA ASP A 163 -3.47 -25.76 -14.38
C ASP A 163 -3.31 -24.61 -13.39
N TRP A 164 -2.75 -23.50 -13.87
CA TRP A 164 -2.35 -22.39 -13.01
C TRP A 164 -3.51 -21.76 -12.22
N ASP A 165 -4.65 -21.48 -12.87
CA ASP A 165 -5.80 -20.85 -12.20
C ASP A 165 -6.38 -21.76 -11.11
N SER A 166 -6.53 -23.06 -11.40
CA SER A 166 -7.05 -24.03 -10.44
C SER A 166 -6.12 -24.21 -9.25
N VAL A 167 -4.80 -24.25 -9.51
CA VAL A 167 -3.78 -24.36 -8.46
C VAL A 167 -3.72 -23.09 -7.62
N LEU A 168 -3.78 -21.91 -8.23
CA LEU A 168 -3.82 -20.63 -7.52
C LEU A 168 -4.99 -20.58 -6.54
N ASP A 169 -6.18 -20.98 -6.99
CA ASP A 169 -7.37 -21.02 -6.15
C ASP A 169 -7.28 -22.03 -5.02
N LEU A 170 -6.75 -23.22 -5.30
CA LEU A 170 -6.53 -24.27 -4.31
C LEU A 170 -5.54 -23.81 -3.23
N VAL A 171 -4.37 -23.31 -3.62
CA VAL A 171 -3.35 -22.81 -2.69
C VAL A 171 -3.88 -21.64 -1.88
N ARG A 172 -4.62 -20.71 -2.51
CA ARG A 172 -5.25 -19.58 -1.80
C ARG A 172 -6.19 -20.07 -0.71
N LYS A 173 -7.06 -21.05 -1.01
CA LYS A 173 -8.00 -21.62 -0.02
C LYS A 173 -7.24 -22.33 1.11
N SER A 174 -6.25 -23.16 0.77
CA SER A 174 -5.46 -23.92 1.73
C SER A 174 -4.61 -23.04 2.66
N LEU A 175 -3.98 -21.99 2.13
CA LEU A 175 -3.26 -21.03 2.97
C LEU A 175 -4.23 -20.19 3.81
N LYS A 176 -5.40 -19.82 3.28
CA LYS A 176 -6.41 -19.06 4.03
C LYS A 176 -6.92 -19.83 5.24
N SER A 177 -7.08 -21.16 5.15
CA SER A 177 -7.55 -22.00 6.27
C SER A 177 -6.53 -22.16 7.40
N LEU A 178 -5.27 -21.76 7.20
CA LEU A 178 -4.28 -21.75 8.29
C LEU A 178 -4.66 -20.71 9.35
N THR A 179 -4.88 -21.19 10.57
CA THR A 179 -5.13 -20.38 11.77
C THR A 179 -3.98 -20.54 12.75
N PHE A 180 -3.60 -19.45 13.41
CA PHE A 180 -2.50 -19.41 14.36
C PHE A 180 -2.99 -18.82 15.69
N GLU A 181 -2.54 -19.37 16.81
CA GLU A 181 -2.80 -18.78 18.13
C GLU A 181 -2.11 -17.42 18.26
N THR A 182 -0.90 -17.31 17.72
CA THR A 182 -0.16 -16.05 17.58
C THR A 182 0.22 -15.85 16.11
N GLU A 183 -0.13 -14.70 15.56
CA GLU A 183 0.21 -14.35 14.18
C GLU A 183 1.73 -14.42 13.92
N PRO A 184 2.17 -15.08 12.83
CA PRO A 184 3.58 -15.12 12.46
C PRO A 184 4.16 -13.71 12.33
N GLN A 185 5.36 -13.48 12.84
CA GLN A 185 6.09 -12.22 12.65
C GLN A 185 6.96 -12.28 11.40
N THR A 186 7.56 -13.45 11.14
CA THR A 186 8.31 -13.75 9.92
C THR A 186 7.78 -15.06 9.32
N VAL A 187 7.63 -15.10 8.01
CA VAL A 187 7.19 -16.29 7.27
C VAL A 187 8.23 -16.63 6.21
N PHE A 188 9.01 -17.68 6.44
CA PHE A 188 9.92 -18.22 5.44
C PHE A 188 9.14 -19.07 4.45
N VAL A 189 9.36 -18.86 3.17
CA VAL A 189 8.69 -19.61 2.10
C VAL A 189 9.73 -20.22 1.18
N SER A 190 9.83 -21.55 1.22
CA SER A 190 10.63 -22.34 0.28
C SER A 190 9.69 -22.88 -0.78
N HIS A 191 9.77 -22.33 -2.00
CA HIS A 191 8.82 -22.60 -3.08
C HIS A 191 9.42 -23.34 -4.27
N GLN A 192 10.72 -23.67 -4.26
CA GLN A 192 11.44 -24.18 -5.44
C GLN A 192 11.13 -25.64 -5.79
N ALA A 193 10.20 -26.26 -5.07
CA ALA A 193 9.82 -27.64 -5.23
C ALA A 193 8.34 -27.78 -5.66
N GLY A 194 8.03 -28.89 -6.33
CA GLY A 194 6.72 -29.15 -6.92
C GLY A 194 6.59 -28.59 -8.34
N THR A 195 5.35 -28.53 -8.84
CA THR A 195 5.08 -28.03 -10.20
C THR A 195 5.31 -26.51 -10.25
N PRO A 196 5.68 -25.94 -11.42
CA PRO A 196 5.78 -24.48 -11.58
C PRO A 196 4.49 -23.73 -11.19
N ALA A 197 3.32 -24.36 -11.39
CA ALA A 197 2.03 -23.81 -10.97
C ALA A 197 1.93 -23.69 -9.44
N ILE A 198 2.30 -24.74 -8.69
CA ILE A 198 2.31 -24.70 -7.22
C ILE A 198 3.33 -23.68 -6.72
N SER A 199 4.55 -23.72 -7.27
CA SER A 199 5.64 -22.82 -6.87
C SER A 199 5.25 -21.34 -6.99
N SER A 200 4.67 -20.95 -8.13
CA SER A 200 4.22 -19.58 -8.36
C SER A 200 3.00 -19.22 -7.50
N ALA A 201 2.00 -20.10 -7.41
CA ALA A 201 0.81 -19.87 -6.58
C ALA A 201 1.16 -19.66 -5.09
N VAL A 202 2.08 -20.47 -4.54
CA VAL A 202 2.54 -20.33 -3.15
C VAL A 202 3.25 -19.01 -2.93
N GLN A 203 4.09 -18.54 -3.86
CA GLN A 203 4.68 -17.20 -3.77
C GLN A 203 3.61 -16.12 -3.67
N PHE A 204 2.67 -16.08 -4.63
CA PHE A 204 1.62 -15.06 -4.67
C PHE A 204 0.69 -15.09 -3.46
N CYS A 205 0.18 -16.27 -3.11
CA CYS A 205 -0.76 -16.41 -2.01
C CYS A 205 -0.10 -16.17 -0.64
N SER A 206 1.19 -16.49 -0.48
CA SER A 206 1.92 -16.17 0.74
C SER A 206 2.11 -14.67 0.89
N LEU A 207 2.49 -13.97 -0.18
CA LEU A 207 2.58 -12.50 -0.19
C LEU A 207 1.22 -11.85 0.11
N ALA A 208 0.14 -12.37 -0.48
CA ALA A 208 -1.21 -11.84 -0.25
C ALA A 208 -1.69 -12.07 1.20
N LYS A 209 -1.37 -13.21 1.82
CA LYS A 209 -1.78 -13.52 3.19
C LYS A 209 -0.90 -12.85 4.25
N PHE A 210 0.41 -12.86 4.05
CA PHE A 210 1.38 -12.49 5.08
C PHE A 210 2.08 -11.14 4.84
N GLY A 211 1.98 -10.58 3.63
CA GLY A 211 2.53 -9.27 3.29
C GLY A 211 4.05 -9.22 3.39
N ASP A 212 4.57 -8.13 3.96
CA ASP A 212 6.01 -7.89 4.10
C ASP A 212 6.69 -8.80 5.14
N ARG A 213 5.92 -9.64 5.84
CA ARG A 213 6.44 -10.67 6.76
C ARG A 213 7.10 -11.84 6.02
N VAL A 214 6.87 -11.96 4.70
CA VAL A 214 7.40 -13.08 3.90
C VAL A 214 8.88 -12.89 3.59
N LYS A 215 9.65 -13.97 3.71
CA LYS A 215 11.02 -14.08 3.20
C LYS A 215 11.11 -15.35 2.36
N PHE A 216 11.51 -15.21 1.11
CA PHE A 216 11.69 -16.37 0.24
C PHE A 216 13.04 -17.01 0.56
N LEU A 217 13.02 -18.29 0.90
CA LEU A 217 14.23 -19.06 1.13
C LEU A 217 14.53 -19.85 -0.14
N VAL A 218 15.57 -19.43 -0.85
CA VAL A 218 15.96 -19.94 -2.17
C VAL A 218 17.33 -20.62 -2.10
N SER A 219 17.55 -21.64 -2.91
CA SER A 219 18.74 -22.48 -2.95
C SER A 219 18.99 -22.98 -4.37
N ASN A 220 20.14 -23.61 -4.57
CA ASN A 220 20.47 -24.40 -5.74
C ASN A 220 20.83 -25.82 -5.27
N GLU A 221 20.25 -26.84 -5.91
CA GLU A 221 20.53 -28.25 -5.58
C GLU A 221 22.02 -28.61 -5.75
N GLN A 222 22.69 -27.98 -6.71
CA GLN A 222 24.08 -28.27 -7.10
C GLN A 222 25.10 -27.40 -6.35
N ASP A 223 24.68 -26.21 -5.89
CA ASP A 223 25.54 -25.28 -5.16
C ASP A 223 24.85 -24.71 -3.92
N ALA A 224 25.13 -25.34 -2.78
CA ALA A 224 24.59 -24.93 -1.50
C ALA A 224 24.99 -23.49 -1.09
N THR A 225 26.08 -22.94 -1.63
CA THR A 225 26.54 -21.58 -1.32
C THR A 225 25.59 -20.50 -1.84
N LEU A 226 24.78 -20.83 -2.85
CA LEU A 226 23.76 -19.96 -3.42
C LEU A 226 22.45 -19.93 -2.59
N THR A 227 22.44 -20.59 -1.43
CA THR A 227 21.28 -20.59 -0.54
C THR A 227 21.19 -19.30 0.24
N ASP A 228 20.12 -18.55 0.04
CA ASP A 228 19.90 -17.28 0.75
C ASP A 228 18.41 -16.94 0.91
N THR A 229 18.15 -15.86 1.65
CA THR A 229 16.82 -15.29 1.88
C THR A 229 16.63 -14.06 1.03
N VAL A 230 15.61 -14.06 0.17
CA VAL A 230 15.17 -12.90 -0.60
C VAL A 230 14.00 -12.23 0.13
N GLU A 231 14.15 -10.94 0.44
CA GLU A 231 13.10 -10.16 1.10
C GLU A 231 11.91 -9.95 0.15
N SER A 232 10.69 -10.30 0.60
CA SER A 232 9.45 -10.08 -0.16
C SER A 232 9.21 -8.62 -0.54
N SER A 233 9.80 -7.70 0.23
CA SER A 233 9.68 -6.27 0.01
C SER A 233 10.06 -5.86 -1.40
N ALA A 234 11.00 -6.54 -2.08
CA ALA A 234 11.33 -6.22 -3.47
C ALA A 234 10.14 -6.44 -4.44
N TYR A 235 9.41 -7.55 -4.27
CA TYR A 235 8.26 -7.89 -5.11
C TYR A 235 7.06 -6.99 -4.80
N LEU A 236 6.75 -6.81 -3.52
CA LEU A 236 5.61 -5.99 -3.09
C LEU A 236 5.84 -4.51 -3.36
N LYS A 237 7.08 -4.01 -3.30
CA LYS A 237 7.42 -2.61 -3.61
C LYS A 237 6.95 -2.20 -4.99
N GLY A 238 7.16 -3.03 -6.02
CA GLY A 238 6.74 -2.72 -7.39
C GLY A 238 5.22 -2.52 -7.49
N ILE A 239 4.45 -3.44 -6.92
CA ILE A 239 2.97 -3.37 -6.90
C ILE A 239 2.50 -2.16 -6.09
N LYS A 240 3.04 -1.98 -4.89
CA LYS A 240 2.70 -0.84 -4.00
C LYS A 240 3.03 0.49 -4.67
N ARG A 241 4.13 0.59 -5.41
CA ARG A 241 4.51 1.79 -6.17
C ARG A 241 3.48 2.15 -7.25
N GLU A 242 3.04 1.19 -8.06
CA GLU A 242 2.02 1.45 -9.08
C GLU A 242 0.66 1.84 -8.46
N GLN A 243 0.28 1.20 -7.36
CA GLN A 243 -0.90 1.60 -6.58
C GLN A 243 -0.76 3.02 -6.02
N SER A 244 0.41 3.38 -5.47
CA SER A 244 0.68 4.74 -4.99
C SER A 244 0.60 5.79 -6.10
N LYS A 245 1.07 5.47 -7.32
CA LYS A 245 0.90 6.38 -8.48
C LYS A 245 -0.57 6.67 -8.74
N LYS A 246 -1.43 5.65 -8.70
CA LYS A 246 -2.88 5.82 -8.88
C LYS A 246 -3.51 6.66 -7.77
N LEU A 247 -3.08 6.48 -6.52
CA LEU A 247 -3.52 7.30 -5.39
C LEU A 247 -3.08 8.77 -5.55
N LEU A 248 -1.85 9.01 -6.02
CA LEU A 248 -1.36 10.37 -6.33
C LEU A 248 -2.13 11.03 -7.47
N GLU A 249 -2.57 10.30 -8.51
CA GLU A 249 -3.45 10.89 -9.53
C GLU A 249 -4.69 11.54 -8.90
N ASN A 250 -5.23 10.91 -7.86
CA ASN A 250 -6.37 11.41 -7.11
C ASN A 250 -6.00 12.25 -5.86
N HIS A 251 -4.73 12.64 -5.69
CA HIS A 251 -4.24 13.44 -4.55
C HIS A 251 -4.54 12.80 -3.18
N ASP A 252 -4.61 11.46 -3.10
CA ASP A 252 -4.80 10.72 -1.86
C ASP A 252 -3.46 10.46 -1.16
N TYR A 253 -2.90 11.51 -0.55
CA TYR A 253 -1.62 11.44 0.14
C TYR A 253 -1.67 10.56 1.40
N ALA A 254 -2.83 10.45 2.04
CA ALA A 254 -3.01 9.57 3.20
C ALA A 254 -2.91 8.10 2.79
N GLY A 255 -3.60 7.73 1.70
CA GLY A 255 -3.49 6.40 1.10
C GLY A 255 -2.06 6.07 0.67
N VAL A 256 -1.35 7.02 0.04
CA VAL A 256 0.06 6.84 -0.32
C VAL A 256 0.93 6.60 0.91
N ASN A 257 0.76 7.40 1.98
CA ASN A 257 1.52 7.22 3.21
C ASN A 257 1.24 5.88 3.89
N ASN A 258 -0.01 5.41 3.90
CA ASN A 258 -0.35 4.10 4.44
C ASN A 258 0.27 2.95 3.64
N LEU A 259 0.40 3.10 2.32
CA LEU A 259 0.88 2.04 1.45
C LEU A 259 2.41 1.92 1.40
N ILE A 260 3.11 3.06 1.31
CA ILE A 260 4.56 3.08 1.13
C ILE A 260 5.32 3.99 2.08
N GLY A 261 4.64 4.70 2.98
CA GLY A 261 5.24 5.77 3.80
C GLY A 261 6.40 5.31 4.68
N GLU A 262 6.43 4.05 5.10
CA GLU A 262 7.54 3.46 5.88
C GLU A 262 8.79 3.18 5.04
N TYR A 263 8.64 2.98 3.73
CA TYR A 263 9.76 2.74 2.81
C TYR A 263 10.34 4.03 2.24
N LEU A 264 9.62 5.14 2.34
CA LEU A 264 10.06 6.42 1.80
C LEU A 264 11.19 7.02 2.63
N GLN A 265 12.21 7.51 1.94
CA GLN A 265 13.34 8.25 2.50
C GLN A 265 13.59 9.54 1.70
N GLY A 266 14.37 10.46 2.26
CA GLY A 266 14.81 11.69 1.59
C GLY A 266 13.65 12.55 1.04
N ASP A 267 13.83 13.03 -0.20
CA ASP A 267 12.89 13.92 -0.90
C ASP A 267 11.44 13.40 -0.88
N ALA A 268 11.21 12.12 -1.19
CA ALA A 268 9.86 11.55 -1.28
C ALA A 268 9.13 11.62 0.07
N LYS A 269 9.82 11.31 1.18
CA LYS A 269 9.23 11.35 2.52
C LYS A 269 8.93 12.78 2.95
N MET A 270 9.85 13.71 2.71
CA MET A 270 9.67 15.13 3.05
C MET A 270 8.49 15.74 2.30
N LEU A 271 8.41 15.53 0.98
CA LEU A 271 7.34 16.02 0.13
C LEU A 271 5.98 15.43 0.53
N LEU A 272 5.92 14.11 0.80
CA LEU A 272 4.68 13.47 1.25
C LEU A 272 4.21 14.03 2.60
N ASN A 273 5.13 14.23 3.56
CA ASN A 273 4.80 14.80 4.86
C ASN A 273 4.24 16.23 4.74
N ALA A 274 4.77 17.05 3.82
CA ALA A 274 4.23 18.36 3.51
C ALA A 274 2.83 18.24 2.91
N ALA A 275 2.67 17.40 1.88
CA ALA A 275 1.39 17.17 1.20
C ALA A 275 0.27 16.72 2.17
N LEU A 276 0.61 15.89 3.17
CA LEU A 276 -0.33 15.47 4.23
C LEU A 276 -0.87 16.66 5.04
N GLN A 277 -0.03 17.64 5.39
CA GLN A 277 -0.47 18.84 6.12
C GLN A 277 -1.34 19.74 5.24
N TRP A 278 -0.96 19.90 3.97
CA TRP A 278 -1.75 20.67 3.01
C TRP A 278 -3.15 20.07 2.81
N ASN A 279 -3.23 18.73 2.71
CA ASN A 279 -4.49 18.01 2.48
C ASN A 279 -5.51 18.21 3.61
N ILE A 280 -5.07 18.57 4.81
CA ILE A 280 -5.95 18.90 5.95
C ILE A 280 -6.03 20.41 6.22
N ALA A 281 -5.66 21.23 5.24
CA ALA A 281 -5.63 22.68 5.30
C ALA A 281 -4.78 23.29 6.43
N LYS A 282 -3.78 22.57 6.94
CA LYS A 282 -2.77 23.11 7.86
C LYS A 282 -1.64 23.78 7.07
N PHE A 283 -1.95 24.87 6.38
CA PHE A 283 -1.04 25.50 5.43
C PHE A 283 0.26 26.01 6.07
N SER A 284 0.21 26.49 7.33
CA SER A 284 1.43 26.86 8.07
C SER A 284 2.34 25.66 8.34
N ASP A 285 1.78 24.51 8.73
CA ASP A 285 2.56 23.28 8.94
C ASP A 285 3.10 22.74 7.61
N PHE A 286 2.30 22.83 6.53
CA PHE A 286 2.75 22.54 5.17
C PHE A 286 3.99 23.36 4.78
N LEU A 287 3.92 24.69 4.96
CA LEU A 287 5.04 25.58 4.65
C LEU A 287 6.26 25.29 5.52
N ASN A 288 6.06 25.03 6.82
CA ASN A 288 7.14 24.65 7.75
C ASN A 288 7.83 23.35 7.36
N LYS A 289 7.08 22.36 6.83
CA LYS A 289 7.66 21.13 6.28
C LYS A 289 8.43 21.40 4.99
N LEU A 290 7.91 22.25 4.09
CA LEU A 290 8.62 22.62 2.87
C LEU A 290 9.89 23.41 3.11
N ARG A 291 9.95 24.23 4.15
CA ARG A 291 11.15 24.98 4.53
C ARG A 291 12.36 24.08 4.79
N GLN A 292 12.12 22.84 5.25
CA GLN A 292 13.16 21.85 5.50
C GLN A 292 13.66 21.18 4.21
N TYR A 293 12.98 21.41 3.09
CA TYR A 293 13.32 20.83 1.81
C TYR A 293 14.12 21.84 0.95
N PRO A 294 15.41 21.58 0.66
CA PRO A 294 16.31 22.56 0.05
C PRO A 294 15.82 23.18 -1.26
N LYS A 295 15.02 22.44 -2.04
CA LYS A 295 14.52 22.87 -3.35
C LYS A 295 13.30 23.79 -3.30
N PHE A 296 12.80 24.15 -2.12
CA PHE A 296 11.67 25.08 -1.94
C PHE A 296 12.01 26.27 -1.04
N VAL A 297 13.27 26.44 -0.63
CA VAL A 297 13.64 27.48 0.34
C VAL A 297 13.26 28.87 -0.16
N LEU A 298 13.55 29.17 -1.43
CA LEU A 298 13.27 30.47 -2.03
C LEU A 298 11.77 30.74 -2.15
N GLU A 299 11.01 29.75 -2.63
CA GLU A 299 9.55 29.83 -2.77
C GLU A 299 8.88 29.99 -1.40
N VAL A 300 9.38 29.29 -0.37
CA VAL A 300 8.90 29.44 1.01
C VAL A 300 9.20 30.83 1.54
N GLU A 301 10.43 31.32 1.38
CA GLU A 301 10.82 32.67 1.82
C GLU A 301 10.00 33.75 1.13
N GLU A 302 9.70 33.60 -0.16
CA GLU A 302 8.78 34.46 -0.88
C GLU A 302 7.40 34.48 -0.21
N ARG A 303 6.78 33.32 0.05
CA ARG A 303 5.44 33.27 0.67
C ARG A 303 5.41 33.78 2.12
N MET A 304 6.54 33.80 2.81
CA MET A 304 6.65 34.30 4.19
C MET A 304 6.78 35.83 4.27
N ARG A 305 6.97 36.55 3.16
CA ARG A 305 7.05 38.01 3.20
C ARG A 305 5.72 38.65 3.59
N GLU A 306 5.76 39.77 4.31
CA GLU A 306 4.56 40.42 4.85
C GLU A 306 3.61 40.91 3.74
N GLU A 307 4.15 41.35 2.61
CA GLU A 307 3.39 41.74 1.42
C GLU A 307 2.63 40.58 0.77
N ASN A 308 2.98 39.33 1.10
CA ASN A 308 2.38 38.12 0.55
C ASN A 308 1.29 37.52 1.45
N TRP A 309 0.60 38.35 2.23
CA TRP A 309 -0.55 38.00 3.09
C TRP A 309 -1.64 37.14 2.43
N TRP A 310 -1.66 37.10 1.09
CA TRP A 310 -2.63 36.39 0.27
C TRP A 310 -2.35 34.90 0.04
N TRP A 311 -1.12 34.40 0.26
CA TRP A 311 -0.71 33.09 -0.27
C TRP A 311 -1.57 31.91 0.19
N THR A 312 -1.98 31.88 1.47
CA THR A 312 -2.81 30.81 2.04
C THR A 312 -4.20 30.71 1.39
N ALA A 313 -4.72 31.81 0.85
CA ALA A 313 -5.99 31.80 0.15
C ALA A 313 -5.89 31.04 -1.18
N TYR A 314 -4.77 31.18 -1.91
CA TYR A 314 -4.54 30.42 -3.13
C TYR A 314 -4.32 28.94 -2.84
N GLU A 315 -3.67 28.59 -1.74
CA GLU A 315 -3.60 27.19 -1.28
C GLU A 315 -4.99 26.63 -0.95
N ALA A 316 -5.84 27.40 -0.27
CA ALA A 316 -7.22 27.02 0.01
C ALA A 316 -8.06 26.86 -1.27
N ALA A 317 -7.88 27.75 -2.25
CA ALA A 317 -8.58 27.66 -3.53
C ALA A 317 -8.10 26.47 -4.37
N TYR A 318 -6.80 26.19 -4.38
CA TYR A 318 -6.28 25.00 -5.04
C TYR A 318 -6.79 23.72 -4.34
N LEU A 319 -6.87 23.70 -3.01
CA LEU A 319 -7.50 22.60 -2.26
C LEU A 319 -8.98 22.43 -2.63
N ALA A 320 -9.73 23.52 -2.75
CA ALA A 320 -11.12 23.48 -3.20
C ALA A 320 -11.26 22.85 -4.59
N TRP A 321 -10.36 23.19 -5.50
CA TRP A 321 -10.29 22.60 -6.83
C TRP A 321 -10.01 21.10 -6.80
N ILE A 322 -9.07 20.65 -5.96
CA ILE A 322 -8.79 19.23 -5.77
C ILE A 322 -10.01 18.50 -5.19
N ARG A 323 -10.70 19.07 -4.20
CA ARG A 323 -11.93 18.49 -3.65
C ARG A 323 -13.04 18.36 -4.69
N LEU A 324 -13.21 19.35 -5.56
CA LEU A 324 -14.17 19.28 -6.65
C LEU A 324 -13.83 18.13 -7.63
N LYS A 325 -12.55 17.97 -7.97
CA LYS A 325 -12.08 16.86 -8.83
C LYS A 325 -12.29 15.49 -8.20
N GLN A 326 -12.13 15.38 -6.88
CA GLN A 326 -12.38 14.16 -6.11
C GLN A 326 -13.88 13.85 -5.92
N GLY A 327 -14.78 14.78 -6.30
CA GLY A 327 -16.22 14.63 -6.09
C GLY A 327 -16.70 15.10 -4.70
N ASN A 328 -15.81 15.68 -3.88
CA ASN A 328 -16.10 16.22 -2.55
C ASN A 328 -16.64 17.66 -2.67
N THR A 329 -17.83 17.81 -3.23
CA THR A 329 -18.47 19.09 -3.59
C THR A 329 -18.77 20.01 -2.42
N VAL A 330 -19.21 19.48 -1.28
CA VAL A 330 -19.45 20.28 -0.06
C VAL A 330 -18.13 20.88 0.42
N GLU A 331 -17.06 20.08 0.53
CA GLU A 331 -15.73 20.57 0.89
C GLU A 331 -15.17 21.57 -0.13
N ALA A 332 -15.41 21.34 -1.43
CA ALA A 332 -15.04 22.28 -2.48
C ALA A 332 -15.71 23.65 -2.28
N LEU A 333 -17.00 23.67 -1.95
CA LEU A 333 -17.70 24.92 -1.62
C LEU A 333 -17.09 25.60 -0.39
N PHE A 334 -16.88 24.85 0.70
CA PHE A 334 -16.32 25.41 1.93
C PHE A 334 -14.91 25.97 1.72
N HIS A 335 -14.02 25.24 1.06
CA HIS A 335 -12.66 25.70 0.81
C HIS A 335 -12.60 26.88 -0.16
N SER A 336 -13.42 26.90 -1.22
CA SER A 336 -13.47 28.03 -2.15
C SER A 336 -14.02 29.29 -1.48
N PHE A 337 -15.09 29.17 -0.70
CA PHE A 337 -15.62 30.30 0.05
C PHE A 337 -14.63 30.80 1.11
N ARG A 338 -14.00 29.88 1.86
CA ARG A 338 -12.97 30.20 2.85
C ARG A 338 -11.75 30.85 2.23
N ALA A 339 -11.36 30.46 1.01
CA ALA A 339 -10.28 31.11 0.28
C ALA A 339 -10.59 32.60 0.10
N ALA A 340 -11.79 32.94 -0.38
CA ALA A 340 -12.19 34.33 -0.59
C ALA A 340 -12.41 35.11 0.72
N GLU A 341 -13.21 34.59 1.67
CA GLU A 341 -13.48 35.28 2.94
C GLU A 341 -12.20 35.40 3.80
N GLY A 342 -11.40 34.33 3.87
CA GLY A 342 -10.12 34.33 4.56
C GLY A 342 -9.11 35.28 3.93
N LEU A 343 -9.11 35.41 2.60
CA LEU A 343 -8.29 36.40 1.90
C LEU A 343 -8.66 37.83 2.31
N ILE A 344 -9.96 38.16 2.32
CA ILE A 344 -10.42 39.50 2.71
C ILE A 344 -10.09 39.78 4.18
N SER A 345 -10.17 38.76 5.04
CA SER A 345 -9.73 38.85 6.44
C SER A 345 -8.23 39.17 6.55
N ASN A 346 -7.39 38.48 5.78
CA ASN A 346 -5.95 38.74 5.76
C ASN A 346 -5.62 40.12 5.16
N TRP A 347 -6.32 40.53 4.10
CA TRP A 347 -6.20 41.87 3.52
C TRP A 347 -6.50 42.94 4.57
N ALA A 348 -7.60 42.82 5.31
CA ALA A 348 -7.99 43.80 6.32
C ALA A 348 -6.94 43.92 7.44
N LYS A 349 -6.40 42.78 7.90
CA LYS A 349 -5.31 42.74 8.90
C LYS A 349 -4.02 43.38 8.38
N TRP A 350 -3.72 43.23 7.09
CA TRP A 350 -2.52 43.81 6.49
C TRP A 350 -2.68 45.31 6.21
N TYR A 351 -3.79 45.70 5.58
CA TYR A 351 -4.05 47.08 5.16
C TYR A 351 -4.32 48.02 6.34
N TYR A 352 -5.02 47.53 7.37
CA TYR A 352 -5.31 48.25 8.61
C TYR A 352 -4.53 47.65 9.79
N SER A 353 -3.24 47.36 9.61
CA SER A 353 -2.42 46.67 10.60
C SER A 353 -2.39 47.32 11.98
N ASP A 354 -2.60 48.63 12.05
CA ASP A 354 -2.67 49.37 13.31
C ASP A 354 -4.04 49.23 14.00
N ASP A 355 -5.13 49.23 13.23
CA ASP A 355 -6.49 49.27 13.75
C ASP A 355 -7.14 47.88 13.89
N ILE A 356 -6.70 46.90 13.09
CA ILE A 356 -7.24 45.54 13.05
C ILE A 356 -6.15 44.58 13.51
N LYS A 357 -6.45 43.84 14.57
CA LYS A 357 -5.57 42.78 15.10
C LYS A 357 -6.28 41.44 15.09
N GLU A 358 -5.54 40.38 15.37
CA GLU A 358 -6.07 39.03 15.47
C GLU A 358 -6.37 38.68 16.93
N THR A 359 -7.53 38.07 17.20
CA THR A 359 -7.85 37.52 18.52
C THR A 359 -7.03 36.25 18.79
N LYS A 360 -7.08 35.75 20.04
CA LYS A 360 -6.52 34.43 20.37
C LYS A 360 -7.10 33.28 19.54
N SER A 361 -8.32 33.46 19.01
CA SER A 361 -8.99 32.47 18.16
C SER A 361 -8.75 32.66 16.66
N GLY A 362 -7.91 33.62 16.26
CA GLY A 362 -7.61 33.87 14.84
C GLY A 362 -8.60 34.79 14.13
N ALA A 363 -9.56 35.39 14.84
CA ALA A 363 -10.56 36.27 14.22
C ALA A 363 -10.03 37.71 14.13
N PRO A 364 -10.27 38.45 13.04
CA PRO A 364 -9.91 39.86 12.96
C PRO A 364 -10.85 40.70 13.85
N ILE A 365 -10.27 41.59 14.65
CA ILE A 365 -10.97 42.50 15.55
C ILE A 365 -10.52 43.93 15.28
N ALA A 366 -11.47 44.79 14.92
CA ALA A 366 -11.24 46.22 14.78
C ALA A 366 -11.31 46.89 16.16
N LYS A 367 -10.39 47.81 16.43
CA LYS A 367 -10.34 48.58 17.68
C LYS A 367 -10.49 50.06 17.40
N TYR A 368 -11.27 50.75 18.21
CA TYR A 368 -11.36 52.20 18.12
C TYR A 368 -10.01 52.84 18.46
N ARG A 369 -9.60 53.82 17.65
CA ARG A 369 -8.46 54.69 17.92
C ARG A 369 -8.83 56.11 17.48
N LEU A 370 -8.35 57.11 18.23
CA LEU A 370 -8.62 58.51 17.92
C LEU A 370 -8.09 58.92 16.53
N ASN A 371 -6.97 58.31 16.11
CA ASN A 371 -6.31 58.53 14.83
C ASN A 371 -6.49 57.31 13.89
N SER A 372 -7.63 56.63 13.97
CA SER A 372 -7.89 55.43 13.16
C SER A 372 -7.97 55.76 11.67
N HIS A 373 -7.44 54.86 10.83
CA HIS A 373 -7.58 54.95 9.38
C HIS A 373 -8.78 54.16 8.85
N LEU A 374 -9.57 53.54 9.75
CA LEU A 374 -10.79 52.81 9.39
C LEU A 374 -11.83 53.74 8.74
N PRO A 375 -12.70 53.21 7.86
CA PRO A 375 -13.79 53.98 7.27
C PRO A 375 -14.74 54.56 8.33
N THR A 376 -15.32 55.73 8.05
CA THR A 376 -16.18 56.49 8.98
C THR A 376 -17.30 55.67 9.59
N TYR A 377 -18.00 54.84 8.78
CA TYR A 377 -19.09 54.01 9.30
C TYR A 377 -18.62 53.05 10.41
N LEU A 378 -17.36 52.58 10.32
CA LEU A 378 -16.81 51.59 11.23
C LEU A 378 -16.28 52.27 12.50
N THR A 379 -15.67 53.45 12.38
CA THR A 379 -15.25 54.24 13.55
C THR A 379 -16.42 54.75 14.36
N GLU A 380 -17.49 55.23 13.71
CA GLU A 380 -18.76 55.60 14.36
C GLU A 380 -19.35 54.41 15.12
N LYS A 381 -19.48 53.25 14.45
CA LYS A 381 -19.99 52.03 15.08
C LYS A 381 -19.13 51.56 16.26
N LEU A 382 -17.81 51.64 16.15
CA LEU A 382 -16.89 51.30 17.23
C LEU A 382 -17.03 52.24 18.43
N SER A 383 -17.30 53.53 18.20
CA SER A 383 -17.49 54.52 19.26
C SER A 383 -18.73 54.25 20.13
N GLU A 384 -19.74 53.58 19.57
CA GLU A 384 -20.97 53.19 20.27
C GLU A 384 -20.82 51.88 21.08
N ILE A 385 -19.80 51.07 20.79
CA ILE A 385 -19.56 49.79 21.46
C ILE A 385 -18.84 50.04 22.79
N LYS A 386 -19.39 49.52 23.89
CA LYS A 386 -18.85 49.70 25.26
C LYS A 386 -17.36 49.35 25.39
N ASN A 387 -16.92 48.27 24.75
CA ASN A 387 -15.52 47.83 24.80
C ASN A 387 -14.68 48.37 23.63
N GLN A 388 -15.28 49.13 22.71
CA GLN A 388 -14.62 49.71 21.54
C GLN A 388 -13.90 48.70 20.64
N GLU A 389 -14.39 47.46 20.63
CA GLU A 389 -13.88 46.36 19.83
C GLU A 389 -15.01 45.70 19.04
N LEU A 390 -14.81 45.47 17.74
CA LEU A 390 -15.77 44.80 16.87
C LEU A 390 -15.12 43.63 16.13
N LEU A 391 -15.69 42.44 16.26
CA LEU A 391 -15.29 41.26 15.48
C LEU A 391 -15.72 41.40 14.02
N LEU A 392 -14.76 41.38 13.10
CA LEU A 392 -15.02 41.47 11.68
C LEU A 392 -15.22 40.08 11.09
N HIS A 393 -16.46 39.69 10.84
CA HIS A 393 -16.78 38.43 10.19
C HIS A 393 -17.92 38.62 9.21
N SER A 394 -17.93 37.85 8.11
CA SER A 394 -19.01 37.85 7.13
C SER A 394 -19.36 39.28 6.66
N GLU A 395 -20.54 39.80 7.01
CA GLU A 395 -21.06 41.08 6.52
C GLU A 395 -20.21 42.29 6.88
N GLU A 396 -19.69 42.36 8.10
CA GLU A 396 -18.85 43.49 8.52
C GLU A 396 -17.55 43.55 7.72
N LEU A 397 -16.98 42.38 7.42
CA LEU A 397 -15.77 42.25 6.63
C LEU A 397 -16.02 42.62 5.16
N PHE A 398 -17.15 42.18 4.59
CA PHE A 398 -17.52 42.56 3.22
C PHE A 398 -17.89 44.03 3.09
N LYS A 399 -18.53 44.61 4.12
CA LYS A 399 -18.82 46.05 4.15
C LYS A 399 -17.51 46.85 4.19
N LEU A 400 -16.53 46.41 4.99
CA LEU A 400 -15.22 47.05 5.04
C LEU A 400 -14.56 47.06 3.65
N LEU A 401 -14.51 45.91 2.97
CA LEU A 401 -13.97 45.84 1.62
C LEU A 401 -14.73 46.75 0.64
N LYS A 402 -16.07 46.83 0.75
CA LYS A 402 -16.91 47.66 -0.12
C LYS A 402 -16.64 49.15 -0.01
N GLU A 403 -16.47 49.62 1.21
CA GLU A 403 -16.22 51.04 1.48
C GLU A 403 -14.77 51.42 1.14
N THR A 404 -13.80 50.52 1.38
CA THR A 404 -12.39 50.80 1.10
C THR A 404 -12.03 50.62 -0.37
N ARG A 405 -12.62 49.63 -1.05
CA ARG A 405 -12.31 49.27 -2.46
C ARG A 405 -13.58 49.18 -3.32
N PRO A 406 -14.33 50.27 -3.49
CA PRO A 406 -15.60 50.25 -4.24
C PRO A 406 -15.42 49.78 -5.70
N GLU A 407 -14.25 50.03 -6.30
CA GLU A 407 -13.92 49.68 -7.68
C GLU A 407 -13.99 48.18 -7.96
N ILE A 408 -13.62 47.32 -7.00
CA ILE A 408 -13.65 45.87 -7.20
C ILE A 408 -15.00 45.25 -6.82
N THR A 409 -15.85 45.97 -6.10
CA THR A 409 -17.05 45.37 -5.50
C THR A 409 -18.21 45.21 -6.46
N ASN A 410 -18.17 45.92 -7.58
CA ASN A 410 -19.06 45.70 -8.72
C ASN A 410 -18.55 44.65 -9.70
N ASN A 411 -17.33 44.13 -9.51
CA ASN A 411 -16.82 43.03 -10.31
C ASN A 411 -17.62 41.75 -10.01
N GLU A 412 -18.21 41.14 -11.05
CA GLU A 412 -19.01 39.92 -10.93
C GLU A 412 -18.23 38.75 -10.33
N ASP A 413 -16.90 38.71 -10.46
CA ASP A 413 -16.04 37.69 -9.87
C ASP A 413 -15.97 37.79 -8.35
N VAL A 414 -16.06 39.00 -7.81
CA VAL A 414 -15.99 39.28 -6.37
C VAL A 414 -17.40 39.30 -5.76
N LYS A 415 -18.36 39.91 -6.47
CA LYS A 415 -19.74 40.11 -6.01
C LYS A 415 -20.47 38.82 -5.69
N VAL A 416 -20.11 37.73 -6.37
CA VAL A 416 -20.73 36.43 -6.18
C VAL A 416 -20.46 35.81 -4.80
N ILE A 417 -19.39 36.21 -4.11
CA ILE A 417 -19.06 35.73 -2.76
C ILE A 417 -20.24 35.96 -1.82
N TRP A 418 -20.77 37.19 -1.78
CA TRP A 418 -21.86 37.56 -0.86
C TRP A 418 -23.26 37.35 -1.46
N ASN A 419 -23.41 37.41 -2.78
CA ASN A 419 -24.72 37.23 -3.42
C ASN A 419 -25.13 35.75 -3.60
N GLY A 420 -24.17 34.84 -3.73
CA GLY A 420 -24.41 33.42 -4.00
C GLY A 420 -23.73 32.51 -2.99
N ALA A 421 -22.39 32.50 -3.01
CA ALA A 421 -21.59 31.48 -2.33
C ALA A 421 -21.83 31.47 -0.81
N LYS A 422 -21.94 32.64 -0.17
CA LYS A 422 -22.27 32.79 1.25
C LYS A 422 -23.57 32.09 1.62
N ASN A 423 -24.62 32.26 0.81
CA ASN A 423 -25.95 31.74 1.12
C ASN A 423 -25.94 30.21 1.09
N ILE A 424 -25.34 29.62 0.05
CA ILE A 424 -25.23 28.16 -0.06
C ILE A 424 -24.31 27.62 1.03
N ARG A 425 -23.16 28.26 1.30
CA ARG A 425 -22.27 27.86 2.41
C ARG A 425 -23.00 27.84 3.75
N ASN A 426 -23.79 28.87 4.05
CA ASN A 426 -24.56 28.94 5.29
C ASN A 426 -25.62 27.83 5.38
N GLN A 427 -26.30 27.53 4.27
CA GLN A 427 -27.25 26.40 4.24
C GLN A 427 -26.55 25.08 4.54
N GLN A 428 -25.41 24.81 3.89
CA GLN A 428 -24.64 23.58 4.07
C GLN A 428 -24.00 23.48 5.48
N PHE A 429 -23.66 24.62 6.09
CA PHE A 429 -23.07 24.63 7.44
C PHE A 429 -24.12 24.37 8.53
N HIS A 430 -25.33 24.93 8.37
CA HIS A 430 -26.37 24.84 9.40
C HIS A 430 -27.34 23.67 9.17
N ARG A 431 -27.28 22.98 8.03
CA ARG A 431 -28.18 21.88 7.67
C ARG A 431 -27.37 20.71 7.14
N LEU A 432 -27.81 19.48 7.45
CA LEU A 432 -27.17 18.24 6.97
C LEU A 432 -27.55 17.94 5.52
N LEU A 433 -27.13 18.82 4.61
CA LEU A 433 -27.42 18.72 3.18
C LEU A 433 -26.19 18.25 2.40
N GLY A 434 -26.46 17.63 1.24
CA GLY A 434 -25.45 17.44 0.20
C GLY A 434 -25.42 18.63 -0.76
N LEU A 435 -24.49 18.56 -1.71
CA LEU A 435 -24.38 19.51 -2.80
C LEU A 435 -23.88 18.79 -4.05
N ASP A 436 -24.47 18.99 -5.21
CA ASP A 436 -23.90 18.50 -6.46
C ASP A 436 -22.94 19.53 -7.10
N LYS A 437 -22.21 19.13 -8.15
CA LYS A 437 -21.27 20.04 -8.83
C LYS A 437 -21.95 21.27 -9.43
N ARG A 438 -23.15 21.11 -10.02
CA ARG A 438 -23.88 22.21 -10.66
C ARG A 438 -24.32 23.23 -9.61
N GLU A 439 -24.72 22.78 -8.43
CA GLU A 439 -25.06 23.66 -7.31
C GLU A 439 -23.83 24.45 -6.82
N VAL A 440 -22.63 23.84 -6.75
CA VAL A 440 -21.37 24.59 -6.50
C VAL A 440 -21.15 25.67 -7.56
N PHE A 441 -21.36 25.34 -8.84
CA PHE A 441 -21.16 26.28 -9.95
C PHE A 441 -22.14 27.44 -9.92
N ARG A 442 -23.42 27.17 -9.61
CA ARG A 442 -24.47 28.17 -9.44
C ARG A 442 -24.20 29.06 -8.22
N ALA A 443 -23.73 28.48 -7.12
CA ALA A 443 -23.33 29.24 -5.93
C ALA A 443 -22.25 30.29 -6.26
N TRP A 444 -21.37 29.96 -7.20
CA TRP A 444 -20.32 30.83 -7.73
C TRP A 444 -20.70 31.56 -9.02
N GLY A 445 -21.98 31.55 -9.43
CA GLY A 445 -22.47 32.34 -10.57
C GLY A 445 -21.79 32.00 -11.91
N THR A 446 -21.38 30.74 -12.08
CA THR A 446 -20.62 30.28 -13.25
C THR A 446 -21.45 29.36 -14.14
N LYS A 447 -21.01 29.22 -15.39
CA LYS A 447 -21.49 28.14 -16.27
C LYS A 447 -21.27 26.80 -15.57
N GLU A 448 -22.13 25.82 -15.84
CA GLU A 448 -22.11 24.52 -15.16
C GLU A 448 -20.94 23.61 -15.61
N ASN A 449 -19.69 24.08 -15.51
CA ASN A 449 -18.49 23.31 -15.80
C ASN A 449 -17.30 23.71 -14.91
N ASP A 450 -16.42 22.73 -14.70
CA ASP A 450 -15.22 22.80 -13.85
C ASP A 450 -14.29 23.97 -14.22
N SER A 451 -14.09 24.25 -15.52
CA SER A 451 -13.16 25.29 -15.99
C SER A 451 -13.67 26.70 -15.67
N ALA A 452 -14.94 26.99 -15.95
CA ALA A 452 -15.55 28.29 -15.68
C ALA A 452 -15.54 28.60 -14.17
N TRP A 453 -15.83 27.60 -13.33
CA TRP A 453 -15.79 27.74 -11.88
C TRP A 453 -14.38 28.03 -11.37
N LYS A 454 -13.39 27.27 -11.84
CA LYS A 454 -12.00 27.46 -11.46
C LYS A 454 -11.45 28.83 -11.88
N ILE A 455 -11.80 29.29 -13.08
CA ILE A 455 -11.43 30.62 -13.59
C ILE A 455 -12.06 31.70 -12.71
N ARG A 456 -13.36 31.63 -12.41
CA ARG A 456 -14.06 32.57 -11.52
C ARG A 456 -13.38 32.67 -10.17
N LEU A 457 -13.08 31.54 -9.53
CA LEU A 457 -12.41 31.51 -8.22
C LEU A 457 -11.03 32.18 -8.30
N LYS A 458 -10.22 31.84 -9.31
CA LYS A 458 -8.90 32.46 -9.52
C LYS A 458 -9.01 33.98 -9.73
N THR A 459 -9.87 34.41 -10.66
CA THR A 459 -10.04 35.83 -10.99
C THR A 459 -10.56 36.63 -9.81
N CYS A 460 -11.46 36.04 -9.01
CA CYS A 460 -11.90 36.62 -7.74
C CYS A 460 -10.72 36.90 -6.80
N LEU A 461 -9.83 35.93 -6.59
CA LEU A 461 -8.67 36.13 -5.72
C LEU A 461 -7.71 37.17 -6.29
N ASN A 462 -7.37 37.06 -7.58
CA ASN A 462 -6.50 38.02 -8.28
C ASN A 462 -7.04 39.45 -8.19
N THR A 463 -8.35 39.64 -8.31
CA THR A 463 -8.98 40.97 -8.21
C THR A 463 -8.85 41.57 -6.80
N ILE A 464 -8.92 40.74 -5.75
CA ILE A 464 -8.80 41.21 -4.36
C ILE A 464 -7.33 41.51 -4.00
N THR A 465 -6.38 40.80 -4.61
CA THR A 465 -4.94 40.86 -4.29
C THR A 465 -4.11 41.68 -5.26
N ASP A 466 -4.72 42.12 -6.35
CA ASP A 466 -4.06 42.74 -7.51
C ASP A 466 -2.96 41.85 -8.14
N GLN A 467 -3.08 40.52 -7.96
CA GLN A 467 -2.19 39.53 -8.57
C GLN A 467 -2.65 39.13 -9.97
N THR A 468 -1.75 38.52 -10.75
CA THR A 468 -1.97 38.21 -12.17
C THR A 468 -1.75 36.74 -12.53
N PHE A 469 -1.84 35.82 -11.55
CA PHE A 469 -1.68 34.38 -11.79
C PHE A 469 -2.58 33.88 -12.92
N GLU A 470 -2.01 33.09 -13.83
CA GLU A 470 -2.71 32.50 -14.98
C GLU A 470 -3.51 31.25 -14.57
N SER A 471 -3.08 30.56 -13.51
CA SER A 471 -3.79 29.39 -12.98
C SER A 471 -3.71 29.26 -11.45
N LEU A 472 -4.58 28.43 -10.87
CA LEU A 472 -4.47 28.09 -9.44
C LEU A 472 -3.25 27.21 -9.16
N GLU A 473 -2.85 26.38 -10.12
CA GLU A 473 -1.64 25.55 -10.05
C GLU A 473 -0.38 26.41 -9.97
N GLU A 474 -0.31 27.49 -10.74
CA GLU A 474 0.81 28.45 -10.67
C GLU A 474 0.87 29.15 -9.32
N ALA A 475 -0.28 29.55 -8.78
CA ALA A 475 -0.35 30.29 -7.53
C ALA A 475 -0.07 29.43 -6.28
N SER A 476 -0.26 28.10 -6.36
CA SER A 476 -0.12 27.15 -5.26
C SER A 476 1.23 26.43 -5.29
N LEU A 477 1.95 26.43 -4.17
CA LEU A 477 3.15 25.61 -3.97
C LEU A 477 2.81 24.12 -4.02
N MET A 478 1.60 23.73 -3.59
CA MET A 478 1.22 22.32 -3.57
C MET A 478 1.18 21.68 -4.95
N ALA A 479 0.82 22.41 -6.01
CA ALA A 479 0.90 21.89 -7.37
C ALA A 479 2.33 21.44 -7.71
N GLN A 480 3.34 22.25 -7.37
CA GLN A 480 4.75 21.91 -7.59
C GLN A 480 5.21 20.75 -6.70
N VAL A 481 4.77 20.72 -5.44
CA VAL A 481 5.05 19.62 -4.50
C VAL A 481 4.49 18.31 -5.03
N HIS A 482 3.28 18.33 -5.57
CA HIS A 482 2.61 17.18 -6.15
C HIS A 482 3.40 16.56 -7.30
N ASP A 483 3.83 17.38 -8.25
CA ASP A 483 4.58 16.91 -9.41
C ASP A 483 5.96 16.37 -9.02
N LYS A 484 6.66 17.04 -8.09
CA LYS A 484 7.93 16.53 -7.55
C LYS A 484 7.73 15.23 -6.77
N LEU A 485 6.64 15.10 -6.01
CA LEU A 485 6.31 13.88 -5.27
C LEU A 485 6.01 12.71 -6.21
N LYS A 486 5.25 12.94 -7.30
CA LYS A 486 5.02 11.94 -8.35
C LYS A 486 6.34 11.45 -8.94
N ASN A 487 7.24 12.35 -9.29
CA ASN A 487 8.55 12.00 -9.85
C ASN A 487 9.41 11.25 -8.83
N ALA A 488 9.41 11.68 -7.57
CA ALA A 488 10.17 11.02 -6.52
C ALA A 488 9.67 9.58 -6.27
N ILE A 489 8.36 9.35 -6.29
CA ILE A 489 7.77 8.02 -6.12
C ILE A 489 7.92 7.15 -7.36
N ALA A 490 7.91 7.73 -8.57
CA ALA A 490 8.14 6.99 -9.81
C ALA A 490 9.56 6.39 -9.89
N ASN A 491 10.54 7.00 -9.21
CA ASN A 491 11.94 6.60 -9.19
C ASN A 491 12.35 5.73 -7.98
N LEU A 492 11.39 5.31 -7.14
CA LEU A 492 11.57 4.27 -6.12
C LEU A 492 11.66 2.90 -6.77
#